data_AF-A0A5E3W8Q6-F1
#
_entry.id   AF-A0A5E3W8Q6-F1
#
_cell.length_a   1.000
_cell.length_b   1.000
_cell.length_c   1.000
_cell.angle_alpha   90.00
_cell.angle_beta   90.00
_cell.angle_gamma   90.00
#
_symmetry.space_group_name_H-M   'P 1'
#
loop_
_entity.id
_entity.type
_entity.pdbx_description
1 polymer ?
#
loop_
_entity_poly.entity_id
_entity_poly.type
_entity_poly.pdbx_seq_one_letter_code
_entity_poly.pdbx_strand_id
1 'polypeptide(L)'
;MSFAPQRPHRIIHRLAVSTIGQPLWMYASDQQLVKSILDVLEGLMRLEDLGIVRHGIDPGNIFLAGRVCDGPYTYVIDLDHTESGSRVPAPAHQPGNVAESLAYALSYAMLRKCLVLALKGDKDGRYPESKNAAAFEHLMESYTSIFGPTDDACFRNSHFSKFIWIYATRTNPKVEAWMWDHGPGAPLIGVFVELYEAQSTSRVQSMMASSKQRRSRPSTERVLEVAPWIDFETLKALLQNALEEETSNPSERIHT
;
A
#
# COMPACT_ATOMS: atom_id res chain seq x y z
N MET A 1 -8.88 35.80 -28.03
CA MET A 1 -8.04 34.58 -27.88
C MET A 1 -8.80 33.42 -28.50
N SER A 2 -8.27 32.82 -29.56
CA SER A 2 -8.90 31.68 -30.25
C SER A 2 -8.24 30.40 -29.74
N PHE A 3 -9.02 29.49 -29.15
CA PHE A 3 -8.55 28.16 -28.79
C PHE A 3 -8.48 27.33 -30.08
N ALA A 4 -7.28 26.86 -30.44
CA ALA A 4 -7.12 25.94 -31.54
C ALA A 4 -7.97 24.68 -31.28
N PRO A 5 -8.68 24.15 -32.28
CA PRO A 5 -9.47 22.94 -32.11
C PRO A 5 -8.55 21.80 -31.71
N GLN A 6 -8.81 21.20 -30.54
CA GLN A 6 -8.09 20.00 -30.11
C GLN A 6 -8.32 18.90 -31.14
N ARG A 7 -7.22 18.32 -31.66
CA ARG A 7 -7.31 17.17 -32.54
C ARG A 7 -7.92 16.00 -31.76
N PRO A 8 -8.93 15.29 -32.30
CA PRO A 8 -9.53 14.18 -31.59
C PRO A 8 -8.47 13.11 -31.32
N HIS A 9 -8.43 12.62 -30.07
CA HIS A 9 -7.54 11.54 -29.68
C HIS A 9 -7.78 10.30 -30.56
N ARG A 10 -6.74 9.85 -31.27
CA ARG A 10 -6.82 8.68 -32.15
C ARG A 10 -6.67 7.42 -31.31
N ILE A 11 -7.73 6.62 -31.23
CA ILE A 11 -7.67 5.27 -30.64
C ILE A 11 -6.82 4.39 -31.56
N ILE A 12 -5.67 3.90 -31.08
CA ILE A 12 -4.75 3.07 -31.86
C ILE A 12 -5.09 1.58 -31.68
N HIS A 13 -5.42 1.17 -30.46
CA HIS A 13 -5.78 -0.21 -30.12
C HIS A 13 -6.95 -0.26 -29.14
N ARG A 14 -7.67 -1.38 -29.13
CA ARG A 14 -8.68 -1.72 -28.13
C ARG A 14 -8.33 -3.08 -27.56
N LEU A 15 -8.23 -3.17 -26.24
CA LEU A 15 -8.05 -4.43 -25.54
C LEU A 15 -9.41 -4.83 -24.96
N ALA A 16 -9.92 -5.99 -25.36
CA ALA A 16 -11.10 -6.60 -24.75
C ALA A 16 -10.61 -7.66 -23.75
N VAL A 17 -10.83 -7.41 -22.46
CA VAL A 17 -10.54 -8.36 -21.37
C VAL A 17 -11.82 -8.77 -20.68
N SER A 18 -11.85 -9.98 -20.14
CA SER A 18 -12.89 -10.35 -19.19
C SER A 18 -12.74 -9.54 -17.90
N THR A 19 -13.86 -9.16 -17.27
CA THR A 19 -13.82 -8.63 -15.91
C THR A 19 -13.27 -9.69 -14.96
N ILE A 20 -12.11 -9.41 -14.35
CA ILE A 20 -11.36 -10.38 -13.53
C ILE A 20 -11.57 -10.23 -12.01
N GLY A 21 -12.42 -9.29 -11.57
CA GLY A 21 -12.88 -9.23 -10.19
C GLY A 21 -13.08 -7.79 -9.71
N GLN A 22 -12.61 -7.48 -8.50
CA GLN A 22 -12.83 -6.19 -7.84
C GLN A 22 -11.52 -5.58 -7.36
N PRO A 23 -11.42 -4.25 -7.22
CA PRO A 23 -10.23 -3.62 -6.67
C PRO A 23 -9.88 -4.13 -5.26
N LEU A 24 -8.59 -4.14 -4.91
CA LEU A 24 -8.08 -4.65 -3.62
C LEU A 24 -8.83 -4.13 -2.38
N TRP A 25 -9.21 -2.86 -2.35
CA TRP A 25 -9.92 -2.23 -1.22
C TRP A 25 -11.36 -2.72 -1.01
N MET A 26 -11.88 -3.57 -1.89
CA MET A 26 -13.19 -4.20 -1.76
C MET A 26 -13.12 -5.55 -1.03
N TYR A 27 -12.00 -5.86 -0.37
CA TYR A 27 -11.83 -7.13 0.34
C TYR A 27 -12.93 -7.36 1.38
N ALA A 28 -13.34 -8.63 1.49
CA ALA A 28 -14.41 -9.09 2.37
C ALA A 28 -13.91 -9.34 3.80
N SER A 29 -12.67 -9.81 3.94
CA SER A 29 -12.05 -10.09 5.23
C SER A 29 -10.56 -9.74 5.22
N ASP A 30 -10.01 -9.48 6.40
CA ASP A 30 -8.58 -9.22 6.57
C ASP A 30 -7.74 -10.39 6.08
N GLN A 31 -8.21 -11.62 6.29
CA GLN A 31 -7.59 -12.82 5.72
C GLN A 31 -7.50 -12.76 4.18
N GLN A 32 -8.55 -12.29 3.51
CA GLN A 32 -8.53 -12.12 2.05
C GLN A 32 -7.51 -11.06 1.65
N LEU A 33 -7.45 -9.93 2.36
CA LEU A 33 -6.48 -8.87 2.08
C LEU A 33 -5.04 -9.38 2.24
N VAL A 34 -4.73 -10.06 3.33
CA VAL A 34 -3.38 -10.60 3.59
C VAL A 34 -2.97 -11.61 2.53
N LYS A 35 -3.85 -12.59 2.23
CA LYS A 35 -3.61 -13.56 1.14
C LYS A 35 -3.39 -12.88 -0.20
N SER A 36 -4.17 -11.84 -0.49
CA SER A 36 -4.06 -11.06 -1.71
C SER A 36 -2.71 -10.38 -1.86
N ILE A 37 -2.20 -9.75 -0.78
CA ILE A 37 -0.87 -9.13 -0.81
C ILE A 37 0.24 -10.19 -0.90
N LEU A 38 0.08 -11.33 -0.24
CA LEU A 38 1.03 -12.45 -0.36
C LEU A 38 1.11 -12.99 -1.79
N ASP A 39 -0.02 -13.18 -2.47
CA ASP A 39 -0.06 -13.62 -3.88
C ASP A 39 0.64 -12.62 -4.80
N VAL A 40 0.43 -11.32 -4.57
CA VAL A 40 1.09 -10.26 -5.33
C VAL A 40 2.59 -10.30 -5.08
N LEU A 41 3.01 -10.38 -3.83
CA LEU A 41 4.40 -10.46 -3.41
C LEU A 41 5.11 -11.63 -4.09
N GLU A 42 4.52 -12.83 -4.02
CA GLU A 42 5.06 -14.04 -4.63
C GLU A 42 5.13 -13.94 -6.17
N GLY A 43 4.11 -13.34 -6.79
CA GLY A 43 4.12 -13.05 -8.21
C GLY A 43 5.25 -12.11 -8.63
N LEU A 44 5.57 -11.10 -7.83
CA LEU A 44 6.65 -10.14 -8.11
C LEU A 44 8.02 -10.75 -7.91
N MET A 45 8.22 -11.52 -6.85
CA MET A 45 9.45 -12.29 -6.64
C MET A 45 9.71 -13.20 -7.84
N ARG A 46 8.66 -13.87 -8.34
CA ARG A 46 8.77 -14.71 -9.54
C ARG A 46 9.06 -13.93 -10.82
N LEU A 47 8.54 -12.71 -10.97
CA LEU A 47 8.90 -11.85 -12.09
C LEU A 47 10.38 -11.45 -12.02
N GLU A 48 10.87 -11.11 -10.82
CA GLU A 48 12.28 -10.79 -10.58
C GLU A 48 13.20 -11.99 -10.91
N ASP A 49 12.82 -13.20 -10.51
CA ASP A 49 13.53 -14.45 -10.88
C ASP A 49 13.60 -14.65 -12.41
N LEU A 50 12.60 -14.16 -13.15
CA LEU A 50 12.56 -14.19 -14.62
C LEU A 50 13.30 -13.01 -15.27
N GLY A 51 13.94 -12.14 -14.48
CA GLY A 51 14.60 -10.92 -14.96
C GLY A 51 13.63 -9.85 -15.46
N ILE A 52 12.37 -9.91 -15.03
CA ILE A 52 11.33 -8.92 -15.32
C ILE A 52 11.16 -8.07 -14.07
N VAL A 53 11.54 -6.81 -14.17
CA VAL A 53 11.38 -5.88 -13.05
C VAL A 53 10.19 -5.01 -13.33
N ARG A 54 9.26 -5.00 -12.37
CA ARG A 54 8.09 -4.14 -12.42
C ARG A 54 8.34 -2.88 -11.61
N HIS A 55 8.15 -1.73 -12.27
CA HIS A 55 8.14 -0.44 -11.59
C HIS A 55 6.71 0.00 -11.32
N GLY A 56 6.45 0.47 -10.10
CA GLY A 56 5.15 1.03 -9.73
C GLY A 56 4.09 -0.05 -9.49
N ILE A 57 3.87 -0.38 -8.22
CA ILE A 57 2.68 -1.11 -7.81
C ILE A 57 1.76 -0.11 -7.14
N ASP A 58 0.65 0.15 -7.82
CA ASP A 58 -0.41 1.00 -7.33
C ASP A 58 -1.59 0.12 -6.87
N PRO A 59 -2.27 0.44 -5.76
CA PRO A 59 -3.49 -0.25 -5.34
C PRO A 59 -4.58 -0.30 -6.42
N GLY A 60 -4.63 0.68 -7.33
CA GLY A 60 -5.51 0.69 -8.51
C GLY A 60 -5.17 -0.38 -9.56
N ASN A 61 -3.97 -0.96 -9.49
CA ASN A 61 -3.49 -2.02 -10.37
C ASN A 61 -3.58 -3.42 -9.74
N ILE A 62 -4.13 -3.53 -8.52
CA ILE A 62 -4.31 -4.80 -7.81
C ILE A 62 -5.80 -5.14 -7.70
N PHE A 63 -6.17 -6.32 -8.21
CA PHE A 63 -7.55 -6.78 -8.25
C PHE A 63 -7.70 -8.12 -7.54
N LEU A 64 -8.64 -8.19 -6.61
CA LEU A 64 -9.16 -9.43 -6.06
C LEU A 64 -9.79 -10.26 -7.17
N ALA A 65 -9.51 -11.55 -7.17
CA ALA A 65 -10.10 -12.49 -8.09
C ALA A 65 -11.62 -12.61 -7.85
N GLY A 66 -12.41 -12.46 -8.90
CA GLY A 66 -13.87 -12.58 -8.82
C GLY A 66 -14.40 -14.02 -8.75
N ARG A 67 -13.54 -15.04 -8.59
CA ARG A 67 -13.90 -16.46 -8.69
C ARG A 67 -13.54 -17.23 -7.42
N VAL A 68 -14.34 -18.25 -7.09
CA VAL A 68 -14.21 -19.15 -5.93
C VAL A 68 -13.46 -20.45 -6.30
N CYS A 69 -12.72 -20.48 -7.42
CA CYS A 69 -12.06 -21.71 -7.89
C CYS A 69 -10.53 -21.63 -7.78
N ASP A 70 -9.89 -22.80 -7.70
CA ASP A 70 -8.46 -23.03 -7.49
C ASP A 70 -7.59 -22.11 -8.38
N GLY A 71 -7.04 -21.06 -7.78
CA GLY A 71 -6.28 -20.02 -8.45
C GLY A 71 -5.87 -18.92 -7.45
N PRO A 72 -5.03 -17.96 -7.87
CA PRO A 72 -4.62 -16.87 -7.00
C PRO A 72 -5.83 -16.01 -6.61
N TYR A 73 -5.82 -15.52 -5.38
CA TYR A 73 -6.79 -14.56 -4.84
C TYR A 73 -6.68 -13.19 -5.51
N THR A 74 -5.56 -12.90 -6.19
CA THR A 74 -5.30 -11.57 -6.73
C THR A 74 -4.56 -11.58 -8.06
N TYR A 75 -4.86 -10.57 -8.87
CA TYR A 75 -4.17 -10.26 -10.11
C TYR A 75 -3.55 -8.87 -10.03
N VAL A 76 -2.35 -8.72 -10.60
CA VAL A 76 -1.76 -7.41 -10.87
C VAL A 76 -1.90 -7.11 -12.36
N ILE A 77 -2.55 -6.01 -12.69
CA ILE A 77 -2.72 -5.55 -14.08
C ILE A 77 -1.69 -4.46 -14.40
N ASP A 78 -1.75 -3.87 -15.60
CA ASP A 78 -0.90 -2.73 -15.99
C ASP A 78 0.60 -3.07 -15.87
N LEU A 79 1.05 -3.96 -16.75
CA LEU A 79 2.45 -4.42 -16.84
C LEU A 79 3.26 -3.54 -17.81
N ASP A 80 2.74 -2.39 -18.24
CA ASP A 80 3.35 -1.57 -19.29
C ASP A 80 4.65 -0.89 -18.79
N HIS A 81 4.84 -0.84 -17.47
CA HIS A 81 6.03 -0.33 -16.79
C HIS A 81 7.00 -1.44 -16.34
N THR A 82 7.08 -2.54 -17.10
CA THR A 82 8.09 -3.57 -16.86
C THR A 82 9.34 -3.36 -17.72
N GLU A 83 10.51 -3.36 -17.09
CA GLU A 83 11.77 -3.46 -17.80
C GLU A 83 12.11 -4.93 -18.03
N SER A 84 12.14 -5.35 -19.30
CA SER A 84 12.62 -6.67 -19.69
C SER A 84 14.14 -6.59 -19.82
N GLY A 85 14.88 -7.28 -18.96
CA GLY A 85 16.33 -7.31 -19.03
C GLY A 85 16.83 -7.86 -20.38
N SER A 86 17.24 -6.99 -21.32
CA SER A 86 18.45 -7.31 -22.07
C SER A 86 19.58 -7.44 -21.04
N ARG A 87 20.54 -8.36 -21.24
CA ARG A 87 21.66 -8.71 -20.33
C ARG A 87 22.59 -7.54 -19.95
N VAL A 88 22.05 -6.44 -19.47
CA VAL A 88 22.77 -5.36 -18.82
C VAL A 88 22.90 -5.79 -17.36
N PRO A 89 24.13 -5.83 -16.81
CA PRO A 89 24.29 -6.09 -15.37
C PRO A 89 23.47 -5.02 -14.64
N ALA A 90 22.45 -5.46 -13.92
CA ALA A 90 21.50 -4.58 -13.26
C ALA A 90 22.26 -3.50 -12.50
N PRO A 91 22.15 -2.20 -12.85
CA PRO A 91 22.62 -1.17 -11.94
C PRO A 91 21.82 -1.37 -10.66
N ALA A 92 22.54 -1.63 -9.56
CA ALA A 92 22.07 -1.90 -8.21
C ALA A 92 20.58 -1.59 -8.03
N HIS A 93 19.74 -2.55 -8.40
CA HIS A 93 18.32 -2.45 -8.16
C HIS A 93 18.14 -2.32 -6.65
N GLN A 94 17.37 -1.33 -6.21
CA GLN A 94 17.03 -1.20 -4.80
C GLN A 94 15.72 -1.96 -4.59
N PRO A 95 15.75 -3.23 -4.14
CA PRO A 95 14.55 -4.02 -3.83
C PRO A 95 13.56 -3.30 -2.90
N GLY A 96 14.02 -2.29 -2.16
CA GLY A 96 13.19 -1.42 -1.32
C GLY A 96 12.01 -0.75 -2.04
N ASN A 97 12.07 -0.49 -3.34
CA ASN A 97 10.99 0.23 -4.03
C ASN A 97 9.71 -0.62 -4.22
N VAL A 98 9.84 -1.94 -4.38
CA VAL A 98 8.69 -2.82 -4.61
C VAL A 98 8.00 -3.17 -3.30
N ALA A 99 8.75 -3.55 -2.26
CA ALA A 99 8.20 -3.76 -0.92
C ALA A 99 7.48 -2.51 -0.40
N GLU A 100 8.04 -1.32 -0.64
CA GLU A 100 7.38 -0.05 -0.30
C GLU A 100 6.10 0.19 -1.10
N SER A 101 6.08 -0.18 -2.38
CA SER A 101 4.89 -0.07 -3.23
C SER A 101 3.78 -1.03 -2.78
N LEU A 102 4.12 -2.22 -2.30
CA LEU A 102 3.15 -3.16 -1.72
C LEU A 102 2.61 -2.68 -0.37
N ALA A 103 3.52 -2.21 0.48
CA ALA A 103 3.16 -1.64 1.76
C ALA A 103 2.22 -0.42 1.55
N TYR A 104 2.48 0.40 0.53
CA TYR A 104 1.59 1.47 0.08
C TYR A 104 0.21 0.96 -0.33
N ALA A 105 0.15 -0.05 -1.20
CA ALA A 105 -1.11 -0.60 -1.68
C ALA A 105 -1.95 -1.21 -0.54
N LEU A 106 -1.29 -1.91 0.40
CA LEU A 106 -1.91 -2.42 1.62
C LEU A 106 -2.49 -1.28 2.47
N SER A 107 -1.73 -0.20 2.66
CA SER A 107 -2.16 0.99 3.40
C SER A 107 -3.38 1.67 2.80
N TYR A 108 -3.37 1.85 1.49
CA TYR A 108 -4.50 2.39 0.76
C TYR A 108 -5.76 1.54 0.92
N ALA A 109 -5.63 0.22 0.76
CA ALA A 109 -6.75 -0.69 0.86
C ALA A 109 -7.44 -0.62 2.22
N MET A 110 -6.66 -0.62 3.30
CA MET A 110 -7.18 -0.53 4.67
C MET A 110 -7.79 0.84 4.96
N LEU A 111 -7.11 1.95 4.65
CA LEU A 111 -7.66 3.27 4.93
C LEU A 111 -9.00 3.48 4.19
N ARG A 112 -9.08 3.01 2.94
CA ARG A 112 -10.31 3.09 2.15
C ARG A 112 -11.43 2.22 2.72
N LYS A 113 -11.11 1.02 3.24
CA LYS A 113 -12.09 0.19 3.97
C LYS A 113 -12.58 0.91 5.23
N CYS A 114 -11.69 1.49 6.03
CA CYS A 114 -12.06 2.26 7.22
C CYS A 114 -12.98 3.42 6.88
N LEU A 115 -12.71 4.16 5.81
CA LEU A 115 -13.61 5.22 5.33
C LEU A 115 -14.99 4.71 4.97
N VAL A 116 -15.07 3.58 4.24
CA VAL A 116 -16.35 2.96 3.88
C VAL A 116 -17.10 2.49 5.13
N LEU A 117 -16.40 1.92 6.11
CA LEU A 117 -17.01 1.47 7.37
C LEU A 117 -17.47 2.67 8.22
N ALA A 118 -16.70 3.75 8.29
CA ALA A 118 -17.10 4.97 8.99
C ALA A 118 -18.34 5.62 8.35
N LEU A 119 -18.43 5.59 7.01
CA LEU A 119 -19.63 6.01 6.27
C LEU A 119 -20.83 5.07 6.48
N LYS A 120 -20.60 3.76 6.56
CA LYS A 120 -21.66 2.75 6.72
C LYS A 120 -22.15 2.61 8.16
N GLY A 121 -21.29 2.83 9.16
CA GLY A 121 -21.61 2.69 10.59
C GLY A 121 -22.76 3.57 11.08
N ASP A 122 -23.19 4.51 10.24
CA ASP A 122 -24.44 5.26 10.32
C ASP A 122 -25.70 4.36 10.29
N LYS A 123 -25.63 3.18 9.67
CA LYS A 123 -26.82 2.34 9.39
C LYS A 123 -27.19 1.32 10.46
N ASP A 124 -26.24 0.89 11.30
CA ASP A 124 -26.46 -0.19 12.27
C ASP A 124 -26.82 0.32 13.69
N GLY A 125 -26.82 1.64 13.91
CA GLY A 125 -27.26 2.28 15.17
C GLY A 125 -26.43 1.95 16.41
N ARG A 126 -25.33 1.20 16.29
CA ARG A 126 -24.49 0.76 17.42
C ARG A 126 -23.65 1.88 18.04
N TYR A 127 -23.45 2.99 17.32
CA TYR A 127 -22.68 4.14 17.80
C TYR A 127 -23.40 5.45 17.50
N PRO A 128 -23.26 6.47 18.38
CA PRO A 128 -23.79 7.80 18.11
C PRO A 128 -23.20 8.34 16.81
N GLU A 129 -24.02 8.98 15.97
CA GLU A 129 -23.60 9.67 14.73
C GLU A 129 -22.32 10.51 14.92
N SER A 130 -22.17 11.16 16.09
CA SER A 130 -21.02 11.99 16.42
C SER A 130 -19.68 11.25 16.53
N LYS A 131 -19.66 9.96 16.89
CA LYS A 131 -18.42 9.17 16.92
C LYS A 131 -18.00 8.75 15.51
N ASN A 132 -18.96 8.37 14.67
CA ASN A 132 -18.69 8.00 13.28
C ASN A 132 -18.27 9.22 12.44
N ALA A 133 -18.92 10.38 12.64
CA ALA A 133 -18.54 11.62 11.99
C ALA A 133 -17.09 12.03 12.32
N ALA A 134 -16.71 11.99 13.61
CA ALA A 134 -15.34 12.33 14.01
C ALA A 134 -14.29 11.35 13.45
N ALA A 135 -14.60 10.04 13.40
CA ALA A 135 -13.74 9.05 12.77
C ALA A 135 -13.62 9.29 11.27
N PHE A 136 -14.73 9.53 10.59
CA PHE A 136 -14.76 9.82 9.15
C PHE A 136 -13.96 11.07 8.79
N GLU A 137 -14.17 12.19 9.49
CA GLU A 137 -13.45 13.45 9.28
C GLU A 137 -11.94 13.24 9.41
N HIS A 138 -11.48 12.61 10.50
CA HIS A 138 -10.06 12.36 10.75
C HIS A 138 -9.43 11.40 9.71
N LEU A 139 -10.16 10.34 9.33
CA LEU A 139 -9.72 9.40 8.29
C LEU A 139 -9.69 10.07 6.92
N MET A 140 -10.63 10.97 6.62
CA MET A 140 -10.64 11.74 5.37
C MET A 140 -9.54 12.79 5.31
N GLU A 141 -9.22 13.44 6.43
CA GLU A 141 -8.05 14.31 6.53
C GLU A 141 -6.76 13.52 6.27
N SER A 142 -6.64 12.35 6.90
CA SER A 142 -5.51 11.43 6.67
C SER A 142 -5.44 10.98 5.22
N TYR A 143 -6.57 10.56 4.64
CA TYR A 143 -6.67 10.14 3.25
C TYR A 143 -6.32 11.29 2.30
N THR A 144 -6.82 12.49 2.53
CA THR A 144 -6.53 13.66 1.69
C THR A 144 -5.06 14.08 1.84
N SER A 145 -4.49 14.00 3.03
CA SER A 145 -3.07 14.29 3.25
C SER A 145 -2.13 13.28 2.59
N ILE A 146 -2.55 12.02 2.46
CA ILE A 146 -1.71 10.97 1.86
C ILE A 146 -1.95 10.88 0.35
N PHE A 147 -3.20 10.98 -0.09
CA PHE A 147 -3.63 10.65 -1.45
C PHE A 147 -4.08 11.85 -2.27
N GLY A 148 -4.46 12.97 -1.64
CA GLY A 148 -4.64 14.29 -2.26
C GLY A 148 -5.44 14.37 -3.58
N PRO A 149 -5.46 15.53 -4.25
CA PRO A 149 -6.06 15.66 -5.56
C PRO A 149 -5.15 14.97 -6.61
N THR A 150 -5.34 13.66 -6.82
CA THR A 150 -5.00 12.83 -8.00
C THR A 150 -3.96 13.35 -9.01
N ASP A 151 -2.84 13.90 -8.57
CA ASP A 151 -1.71 14.21 -9.44
C ASP A 151 -0.51 13.32 -9.05
N ASP A 152 0.22 12.86 -10.07
CA ASP A 152 1.43 12.04 -9.88
C ASP A 152 2.47 12.73 -8.98
N ALA A 153 2.40 14.05 -8.82
CA ALA A 153 3.26 14.81 -7.93
C ALA A 153 2.94 14.52 -6.45
N CYS A 154 1.66 14.42 -6.08
CA CYS A 154 1.23 14.05 -4.74
C CYS A 154 1.65 12.61 -4.41
N PHE A 155 1.48 11.68 -5.35
CA PHE A 155 1.96 10.30 -5.21
C PHE A 155 3.47 10.23 -4.92
N ARG A 156 4.28 10.94 -5.71
CA ARG A 156 5.74 11.03 -5.52
C ARG A 156 6.17 11.82 -4.28
N ASN A 157 5.30 12.65 -3.69
CA ASN A 157 5.60 13.36 -2.45
C ASN A 157 5.07 12.61 -1.21
N SER A 158 4.15 11.66 -1.40
CA SER A 158 3.52 10.88 -0.33
C SER A 158 4.38 9.73 0.21
N HIS A 159 5.57 9.46 -0.36
CA HIS A 159 6.50 8.40 0.09
C HIS A 159 6.77 8.42 1.60
N PHE A 160 6.63 9.58 2.26
CA PHE A 160 6.86 9.73 3.71
C PHE A 160 5.62 9.55 4.60
N SER A 161 4.41 9.58 4.03
CA SER A 161 3.15 9.64 4.80
C SER A 161 2.32 8.37 4.70
N LYS A 162 2.77 7.37 3.94
CA LYS A 162 2.00 6.16 3.61
C LYS A 162 1.47 5.40 4.84
N PHE A 163 2.17 5.45 5.97
CA PHE A 163 1.79 4.77 7.22
C PHE A 163 1.44 5.73 8.37
N ILE A 164 1.55 7.05 8.14
CA ILE A 164 1.41 8.04 9.22
C ILE A 164 -0.01 8.07 9.79
N TRP A 165 -1.00 7.64 9.00
CA TRP A 165 -2.39 7.66 9.41
C TRP A 165 -2.67 6.75 10.61
N ILE A 166 -1.96 5.63 10.77
CA ILE A 166 -2.13 4.75 11.95
C ILE A 166 -1.59 5.40 13.22
N TYR A 167 -0.47 6.10 13.13
CA TYR A 167 0.01 6.90 14.25
C TYR A 167 -0.91 8.07 14.54
N ALA A 168 -1.38 8.75 13.50
CA ALA A 168 -2.37 9.82 13.64
C ALA A 168 -3.66 9.31 14.31
N THR A 169 -4.12 8.09 13.99
CA THR A 169 -5.28 7.49 14.67
C THR A 169 -5.00 7.22 16.14
N ARG A 170 -3.80 6.76 16.51
CA ARG A 170 -3.41 6.52 17.92
C ARG A 170 -3.29 7.81 18.73
N THR A 171 -3.00 8.94 18.10
CA THR A 171 -2.99 10.24 18.79
C THR A 171 -4.38 10.81 19.07
N ASN A 172 -5.44 10.22 18.50
CA ASN A 172 -6.83 10.60 18.72
C ASN A 172 -7.59 9.44 19.40
N PRO A 173 -7.79 9.46 20.72
CA PRO A 173 -8.38 8.34 21.47
C PRO A 173 -9.76 7.89 20.95
N LYS A 174 -10.54 8.80 20.37
CA LYS A 174 -11.85 8.46 19.78
C LYS A 174 -11.71 7.64 18.51
N VAL A 175 -10.75 8.03 17.65
CA VAL A 175 -10.46 7.34 16.38
C VAL A 175 -9.75 6.03 16.65
N GLU A 176 -8.84 5.99 17.62
CA GLU A 176 -8.19 4.76 18.08
C GLU A 176 -9.22 3.74 18.59
N ALA A 177 -10.11 4.15 19.50
CA ALA A 177 -11.18 3.27 19.97
C ALA A 177 -12.09 2.79 18.81
N TRP A 178 -12.45 3.68 17.89
CA TRP A 178 -13.23 3.31 16.71
C TRP A 178 -12.51 2.30 15.80
N MET A 179 -11.21 2.50 15.55
CA MET A 179 -10.36 1.61 14.76
C MET A 179 -10.25 0.23 15.43
N TRP A 180 -10.08 0.18 16.74
CA TRP A 180 -10.07 -1.08 17.48
C TRP A 180 -11.41 -1.80 17.46
N ASP A 181 -12.53 -1.08 17.39
CA ASP A 181 -13.86 -1.70 17.36
C ASP A 181 -14.29 -2.15 15.94
N HIS A 182 -13.94 -1.39 14.89
CA HIS A 182 -14.49 -1.54 13.53
C HIS A 182 -13.46 -1.65 12.43
N GLY A 183 -12.25 -1.18 12.68
CA GLY A 183 -11.17 -1.25 11.73
C GLY A 183 -10.66 -2.68 11.56
N PRO A 184 -9.55 -2.83 10.82
CA PRO A 184 -8.85 -4.08 10.65
C PRO A 184 -8.50 -4.73 11.99
N GLY A 185 -8.41 -6.05 11.98
CA GLY A 185 -8.00 -6.87 13.10
C GLY A 185 -6.62 -6.48 13.63
N ALA A 186 -6.38 -6.82 14.90
CA ALA A 186 -5.13 -6.54 15.58
C ALA A 186 -3.88 -7.03 14.82
N PRO A 187 -3.88 -8.22 14.18
CA PRO A 187 -2.71 -8.69 13.44
C PRO A 187 -2.31 -7.76 12.30
N LEU A 188 -3.29 -7.27 11.52
CA LEU A 188 -3.04 -6.33 10.44
C LEU A 188 -2.57 -4.96 10.94
N ILE A 189 -3.12 -4.46 12.04
CA ILE A 189 -2.63 -3.23 12.66
C ILE A 189 -1.17 -3.41 13.10
N GLY A 190 -0.82 -4.57 13.67
CA GLY A 190 0.54 -4.93 14.07
C GLY A 190 1.53 -4.83 12.91
N VAL A 191 1.21 -5.44 11.76
CA VAL A 191 2.04 -5.36 10.54
C VAL A 191 2.37 -3.90 10.22
N PHE A 192 1.40 -3.00 10.27
CA PHE A 192 1.66 -1.60 9.92
C PHE A 192 2.51 -0.84 10.90
N VAL A 193 2.34 -1.11 12.20
CA VAL A 193 3.19 -0.52 13.24
C VAL A 193 4.63 -0.94 12.96
N GLU A 194 4.87 -2.22 12.70
CA GLU A 194 6.21 -2.72 12.36
C GLU A 194 6.76 -2.13 11.06
N LEU A 195 5.95 -2.05 10.00
CA LEU A 195 6.35 -1.44 8.72
C LEU A 195 6.76 0.04 8.91
N TYR A 196 6.00 0.80 9.71
CA TYR A 196 6.34 2.19 10.01
C TYR A 196 7.62 2.30 10.85
N GLU A 197 7.78 1.48 11.89
CA GLU A 197 8.96 1.51 12.75
C GLU A 197 10.23 1.19 11.98
N ALA A 198 10.17 0.19 11.08
CA ALA A 198 11.27 -0.13 10.19
C ALA A 198 11.61 1.04 9.23
N GLN A 199 10.59 1.68 8.61
CA GLN A 199 10.81 2.82 7.73
C GLN A 199 11.37 4.06 8.46
N SER A 200 10.83 4.36 9.64
CA SER A 200 11.25 5.52 10.44
C SER A 200 12.70 5.37 10.93
N THR A 201 13.09 4.16 11.34
CA THR A 201 14.46 3.86 11.78
C THR A 201 15.47 3.99 10.64
N SER A 202 15.18 3.41 9.47
CA SER A 202 16.03 3.52 8.28
C SER A 202 16.24 4.99 7.87
N ARG A 203 15.18 5.82 7.99
CA ARG A 203 15.26 7.25 7.69
C ARG A 203 16.14 8.04 8.66
N VAL A 204 16.00 7.82 9.97
CA VAL A 204 16.85 8.49 10.97
C VAL A 204 18.32 8.18 10.71
N GLN A 205 18.62 6.92 10.39
CA GLN A 205 19.97 6.49 10.02
C GLN A 205 20.47 7.19 8.75
N SER A 206 19.65 7.26 7.69
CA SER A 206 20.00 7.96 6.44
C SER A 206 20.22 9.47 6.65
N MET A 207 19.38 10.13 7.45
CA MET A 207 19.53 11.55 7.78
C MET A 207 20.80 11.81 8.61
N MET A 208 21.11 10.94 9.58
CA MET A 208 22.34 11.02 10.35
C MET A 208 23.59 10.79 9.50
N ALA A 209 23.54 9.81 8.58
CA ALA A 209 24.61 9.56 7.61
C ALA A 209 24.84 10.80 6.72
N SER A 210 23.78 11.35 6.15
CA SER A 210 23.82 12.55 5.30
C SER A 210 24.35 13.79 6.05
N SER A 211 23.96 13.95 7.32
CA SER A 211 24.39 15.08 8.16
C SER A 211 25.87 14.97 8.57
N LYS A 212 26.34 13.77 8.92
CA LYS A 212 27.77 13.50 9.17
C LYS A 212 28.61 13.74 7.92
N GLN A 213 28.11 13.32 6.75
CA GLN A 213 28.80 13.43 5.48
C GLN A 213 28.88 14.88 4.95
N ARG A 214 27.88 15.72 5.21
CA ARG A 214 27.94 17.17 4.90
C ARG A 214 29.04 17.92 5.66
N ARG A 215 29.51 17.40 6.80
CA ARG A 215 30.60 18.00 7.59
C ARG A 215 31.99 17.59 7.11
N SER A 216 32.12 16.67 6.15
CA SER A 216 33.40 16.15 5.66
C SER A 216 33.46 16.10 4.12
N ARG A 217 34.09 17.08 3.46
CA ARG A 217 34.52 17.02 2.03
C ARG A 217 35.94 16.41 1.94
N PRO A 218 36.43 15.81 0.82
CA PRO A 218 36.19 16.16 -0.59
C PRO A 218 35.72 15.01 -1.52
N SER A 219 35.50 15.39 -2.78
CA SER A 219 34.84 14.73 -3.92
C SER A 219 35.46 13.41 -4.40
N THR A 220 35.16 12.30 -3.73
CA THR A 220 35.02 11.01 -4.44
C THR A 220 33.58 10.55 -4.30
N GLU A 221 32.95 10.34 -5.45
CA GLU A 221 31.59 9.83 -5.61
C GLU A 221 31.51 8.47 -4.91
N ARG A 222 31.04 8.48 -3.66
CA ARG A 222 30.78 7.26 -2.90
C ARG A 222 29.29 7.13 -2.68
N VAL A 223 28.78 6.03 -3.22
CA VAL A 223 27.41 5.54 -3.10
C VAL A 223 27.03 5.54 -1.62
N LEU A 224 25.99 6.29 -1.27
CA LEU A 224 25.38 6.20 0.05
C LEU A 224 24.82 4.78 0.22
N GLU A 225 25.36 4.03 1.18
CA GLU A 225 24.68 2.86 1.72
C GLU A 225 23.46 3.36 2.49
N VAL A 226 22.32 3.42 1.79
CA VAL A 226 21.03 3.68 2.41
C VAL A 226 20.69 2.43 3.22
N ALA A 227 20.40 2.61 4.52
CA ALA A 227 20.01 1.51 5.40
C ALA A 227 18.90 0.67 4.74
N PRO A 228 18.96 -0.67 4.85
CA PRO A 228 18.09 -1.54 4.09
C PRO A 228 16.64 -1.21 4.41
N TRP A 229 15.92 -0.87 3.35
CA TRP A 229 14.47 -0.84 3.33
C TRP A 229 13.95 -2.24 3.66
N ILE A 230 12.69 -2.35 4.10
CA ILE A 230 12.04 -3.64 4.34
C ILE A 230 12.16 -4.49 3.07
N ASP A 231 12.82 -5.63 3.18
CA ASP A 231 12.95 -6.56 2.06
C ASP A 231 11.70 -7.44 1.91
N PHE A 232 11.64 -8.18 0.82
CA PHE A 232 10.50 -9.05 0.51
C PHE A 232 10.28 -10.13 1.57
N GLU A 233 11.37 -10.73 2.07
CA GLU A 233 11.29 -11.80 3.06
C GLU A 233 10.74 -11.29 4.39
N THR A 234 11.16 -10.10 4.82
CA THR A 234 10.65 -9.45 6.03
C THR A 234 9.16 -9.13 5.87
N LEU A 235 8.75 -8.49 4.75
CA LEU A 235 7.33 -8.21 4.51
C LEU A 235 6.50 -9.49 4.44
N LYS A 236 7.01 -10.54 3.79
CA LYS A 236 6.37 -11.85 3.69
C LYS A 236 6.14 -12.45 5.07
N ALA A 237 7.17 -12.47 5.91
CA ALA A 237 7.10 -13.02 7.26
C ALA A 237 6.07 -12.28 8.12
N LEU A 238 6.04 -10.95 8.07
CA LEU A 238 5.03 -10.15 8.79
C LEU A 238 3.61 -10.51 8.36
N LEU A 239 3.39 -10.60 7.04
CA LEU A 239 2.08 -10.95 6.49
C LEU A 239 1.69 -12.41 6.83
N GLN A 240 2.63 -13.34 6.81
CA GLN A 240 2.39 -14.73 7.18
C GLN A 240 2.03 -14.87 8.65
N ASN A 241 2.75 -14.20 9.56
CA ASN A 241 2.43 -14.18 10.98
C ASN A 241 1.02 -13.59 11.21
N ALA A 242 0.71 -12.47 10.55
CA ALA A 242 -0.63 -11.88 10.65
C ALA A 242 -1.73 -12.81 10.13
N LEU A 243 -1.46 -13.57 9.06
CA LEU A 243 -2.37 -14.56 8.51
C LEU A 243 -2.60 -15.73 9.47
N GLU A 244 -1.53 -16.23 10.10
CA GLU A 244 -1.58 -17.32 11.07
C GLU A 244 -2.34 -16.92 12.33
N GLU A 245 -2.09 -15.71 12.84
CA GLU A 245 -2.82 -15.14 13.98
C GLU A 245 -4.31 -14.99 13.67
N GLU A 246 -4.66 -14.40 12.52
CA GLU A 246 -6.07 -14.22 12.11
C GLU A 246 -6.76 -15.56 11.83
N THR A 247 -6.01 -16.58 11.39
CA THR A 247 -6.57 -17.92 11.19
C THR A 247 -6.78 -18.66 12.51
N SER A 248 -5.90 -18.44 13.49
CA SER A 248 -5.97 -19.06 14.82
C SER A 248 -7.02 -18.40 15.72
N ASN A 249 -7.18 -17.09 15.59
CA ASN A 249 -8.15 -16.28 16.30
C ASN A 249 -8.93 -15.44 15.28
N PRO A 250 -9.85 -16.06 14.51
CA PRO A 250 -10.65 -15.33 13.55
C PRO A 250 -11.41 -14.25 14.30
N SER A 251 -11.13 -13.00 13.95
CA SER A 251 -11.89 -11.89 14.48
C SER A 251 -13.35 -12.14 14.13
N GLU A 252 -14.24 -12.32 15.13
CA GLU A 252 -15.69 -12.48 14.91
C GLU A 252 -16.35 -11.25 14.24
N ARG A 253 -15.54 -10.29 13.76
CA ARG A 253 -15.92 -9.11 13.02
C ARG A 253 -16.39 -9.51 11.62
N ILE A 254 -17.62 -9.98 11.55
CA ILE A 254 -18.31 -10.17 10.26
C ILE A 254 -18.55 -8.78 9.67
N HIS A 255 -17.63 -8.31 8.82
CA HIS A 255 -17.78 -7.10 8.02
C HIS A 255 -18.77 -7.38 6.87
N THR A 256 -20.07 -7.38 7.16
CA THR A 256 -21.14 -7.46 6.14
C THR A 256 -21.48 -6.08 5.55
#